data_AF-A0A2N0NE04-F1
#
_entry.id   AF-A0A2N0NE04-F1
#
_cell.length_a   1.000
_cell.length_b   1.000
_cell.length_c   1.000
_cell.angle_alpha   90.00
_cell.angle_beta   90.00
_cell.angle_gamma   90.00
#
_symmetry.space_group_name_H-M   'P 1'
#
loop_
_entity.id
_entity.type
_entity.pdbx_description
1 polymer ?
#
loop_
_entity_poly.entity_id
_entity_poly.type
_entity_poly.pdbx_seq_one_letter_code
_entity_poly.pdbx_strand_id
1 'polypeptide(L)'
;MIKVHYTNNIKRKSELKHSDHHYTTILYPGCEDYESLSNAMTQFCCDLRNLKEGLVINNVKWNFQFYFSSDWKFLAICLGFNSAHSKNFCPWCTIDKSQQGDLSKEWKISKEMEKLVEKSNYYKGHIRNPLFDMIPRAPIGSVQFS
;
A
#
# COMPACT_ATOMS: atom_id res chain seq x y z
N MET A 1 -13.08 -4.11 -0.63
CA MET A 1 -13.10 -3.58 -2.02
C MET A 1 -11.76 -2.92 -2.28
N ILE A 2 -10.98 -3.42 -3.24
CA ILE A 2 -9.66 -2.86 -3.54
C ILE A 2 -9.83 -1.75 -4.58
N LYS A 3 -9.57 -0.51 -4.17
CA LYS A 3 -9.57 0.64 -5.08
C LYS A 3 -8.15 0.89 -5.56
N VAL A 4 -7.92 0.63 -6.83
CA VAL A 4 -6.62 0.82 -7.47
C VAL A 4 -6.66 2.17 -8.17
N HIS A 5 -5.89 3.13 -7.67
CA HIS A 5 -5.76 4.44 -8.30
C HIS A 5 -4.53 4.42 -9.22
N TYR A 6 -4.75 4.62 -10.52
CA TYR A 6 -3.68 4.86 -11.47
C TYR A 6 -3.78 6.30 -11.98
N THR A 7 -2.64 6.98 -12.08
CA THR A 7 -2.55 8.32 -12.67
C THR A 7 -1.70 8.24 -13.92
N ASN A 8 -2.24 8.70 -15.04
CA ASN A 8 -1.48 8.87 -16.27
C ASN A 8 -0.73 10.21 -16.20
N ASN A 9 0.52 10.27 -16.66
CA ASN A 9 1.40 11.47 -16.56
C ASN A 9 0.87 12.73 -17.28
N ILE A 10 -0.32 12.66 -17.89
CA ILE A 10 -0.97 13.74 -18.62
C ILE A 10 -1.85 14.62 -17.71
N LYS A 11 -2.27 14.15 -16.51
CA LYS A 11 -3.19 14.91 -15.65
C LYS A 11 -2.51 15.46 -14.38
N ARG A 12 -2.71 16.76 -14.15
CA ARG A 12 -2.19 17.52 -13.00
C ARG A 12 -2.69 16.94 -11.67
N LYS A 13 -1.82 17.04 -10.66
CA LYS A 13 -1.96 16.60 -9.25
C LYS A 13 -3.23 17.09 -8.53
N SER A 14 -3.99 18.03 -9.10
CA SER A 14 -5.19 18.66 -8.51
C SER A 14 -6.53 18.00 -8.86
N GLU A 15 -6.59 17.04 -9.79
CA GLU A 15 -7.86 16.41 -10.24
C GLU A 15 -8.24 15.12 -9.47
N LEU A 16 -7.54 14.77 -8.39
CA LEU A 16 -7.76 13.53 -7.61
C LEU A 16 -9.14 13.39 -6.94
N LYS A 17 -10.07 14.36 -7.10
CA LYS A 17 -11.35 14.43 -6.39
C LYS A 17 -12.61 14.17 -7.24
N HIS A 18 -12.51 13.97 -8.56
CA HIS A 18 -13.71 13.69 -9.38
C HIS A 18 -14.16 12.23 -9.26
N SER A 19 -15.44 12.02 -8.95
CA SER A 19 -16.08 10.70 -8.78
C SER A 19 -16.14 9.85 -10.04
N ASP A 20 -15.91 10.44 -11.21
CA ASP A 20 -16.26 9.86 -12.52
C ASP A 20 -15.21 8.86 -13.04
N HIS A 21 -14.19 8.53 -12.23
CA HIS A 21 -13.07 7.65 -12.62
C HIS A 21 -12.77 6.58 -11.57
N HIS A 22 -13.75 6.18 -10.75
CA HIS A 22 -13.61 5.03 -9.84
C HIS A 22 -14.06 3.74 -10.52
N TYR A 23 -13.10 2.95 -10.97
CA TYR A 23 -13.36 1.61 -11.50
C TYR A 23 -13.08 0.57 -10.42
N THR A 24 -14.04 -0.35 -10.21
CA THR A 24 -13.82 -1.51 -9.34
C THR A 24 -13.18 -2.61 -10.17
N THR A 25 -11.95 -2.99 -9.84
CA THR A 25 -11.22 -4.04 -10.57
C THR A 25 -11.47 -5.43 -10.00
N ILE A 26 -11.64 -5.55 -8.68
CA ILE A 26 -11.76 -6.84 -7.99
C ILE A 26 -12.88 -6.80 -6.97
N LEU A 27 -13.78 -7.77 -7.06
CA LEU A 27 -14.77 -8.11 -6.05
C LEU A 27 -14.44 -9.51 -5.51
N TYR A 28 -14.07 -9.59 -4.23
CA TYR A 28 -13.76 -10.85 -3.56
C TYR A 28 -14.73 -11.04 -2.40
N PRO A 29 -15.66 -12.00 -2.47
CA PRO A 29 -16.67 -12.25 -1.43
C PRO A 29 -16.19 -13.22 -0.33
N GLY A 30 -14.87 -13.42 -0.18
CA GLY A 30 -14.30 -14.35 0.80
C GLY A 30 -13.82 -13.69 2.10
N CYS A 31 -13.07 -14.44 2.89
CA CYS A 31 -12.55 -14.00 4.18
C CYS A 31 -11.43 -12.97 4.01
N GLU A 32 -11.45 -11.94 4.86
CA GLU A 32 -10.38 -10.94 4.96
C GLU A 32 -9.23 -11.46 5.85
N ASP A 33 -8.60 -12.56 5.43
CA ASP A 33 -7.38 -13.08 6.03
C ASP A 33 -6.25 -13.13 5.00
N TYR A 34 -5.01 -13.23 5.48
CA TYR A 34 -3.83 -13.15 4.64
C TYR A 34 -3.77 -14.27 3.57
N GLU A 35 -4.12 -15.51 3.91
CA GLU A 35 -4.00 -16.63 2.97
C GLU A 35 -5.06 -16.52 1.87
N SER A 36 -6.30 -16.23 2.28
CA SER A 36 -7.43 -16.00 1.37
C SER A 36 -7.13 -14.86 0.41
N LEU A 37 -6.65 -13.71 0.91
CA LEU A 37 -6.30 -12.56 0.08
C LEU A 37 -5.06 -12.83 -0.79
N SER A 38 -4.04 -13.53 -0.30
CA SER A 38 -2.86 -13.90 -1.10
C SER A 38 -3.29 -14.70 -2.34
N ASN A 39 -4.13 -15.71 -2.15
CA ASN A 39 -4.64 -16.53 -3.24
C ASN A 39 -5.51 -15.72 -4.20
N ALA A 40 -6.46 -14.94 -3.68
CA ALA A 40 -7.36 -14.13 -4.49
C ALA A 40 -6.62 -13.06 -5.32
N MET A 41 -5.53 -12.52 -4.80
CA MET A 41 -4.78 -11.41 -5.39
C MET A 41 -3.63 -11.86 -6.29
N THR A 42 -3.30 -13.15 -6.32
CA THR A 42 -2.12 -13.66 -7.04
C THR A 42 -2.07 -13.20 -8.50
N GLN A 43 -3.13 -13.41 -9.27
CA GLN A 43 -3.16 -13.01 -10.68
C GLN A 43 -3.06 -11.49 -10.84
N PHE A 44 -3.78 -10.74 -10.02
CA PHE A 44 -3.75 -9.28 -10.07
C PHE A 44 -2.36 -8.71 -9.74
N CYS A 45 -1.66 -9.27 -8.76
CA CYS A 45 -0.29 -8.88 -8.45
C CYS A 45 0.66 -9.16 -9.62
N CYS A 46 0.51 -10.30 -10.31
CA CYS A 46 1.28 -10.61 -11.52
C CYS A 46 1.03 -9.57 -12.61
N ASP A 47 -0.23 -9.24 -12.88
CA ASP A 47 -0.60 -8.27 -13.92
C ASP A 47 -0.03 -6.88 -13.60
N LEU A 48 -0.07 -6.45 -12.34
CA LEU A 48 0.51 -5.18 -11.91
C LEU A 48 2.03 -5.14 -12.08
N ARG A 49 2.74 -6.24 -11.79
CA ARG A 49 4.20 -6.33 -12.02
C ARG A 49 4.53 -6.25 -13.50
N ASN A 50 3.78 -6.93 -14.35
CA ASN A 50 3.95 -6.82 -15.80
C ASN A 50 3.73 -5.38 -16.28
N LEU A 51 2.74 -4.68 -15.74
CA LEU A 51 2.48 -3.27 -16.07
C LEU A 51 3.59 -2.32 -15.59
N LYS A 52 4.35 -2.67 -14.54
CA LYS A 52 5.49 -1.85 -14.09
C LYS A 52 6.60 -1.76 -15.13
N GLU A 53 6.76 -2.76 -15.99
CA GLU A 53 7.72 -2.75 -17.11
C GLU A 53 7.33 -1.76 -18.24
N GLY A 54 6.08 -1.28 -18.18
CA GLY A 54 5.45 -0.37 -19.13
C GLY A 54 4.63 -1.09 -20.20
N LEU A 55 3.81 -0.32 -20.90
CA LEU A 55 2.90 -0.82 -21.94
C LEU A 55 3.09 -0.02 -23.23
N VAL A 56 3.19 -0.69 -24.38
CA VAL A 56 3.28 -0.01 -25.68
C VAL A 56 1.90 0.04 -26.33
N ILE A 57 1.38 1.23 -26.55
CA ILE A 57 0.11 1.48 -27.25
C ILE A 57 0.37 2.49 -28.34
N ASN A 58 0.01 2.18 -29.59
CA ASN A 58 0.20 3.06 -30.76
C ASN A 58 1.65 3.57 -30.87
N ASN A 59 2.64 2.69 -30.73
CA ASN A 59 4.08 3.00 -30.73
C ASN A 59 4.57 3.94 -29.60
N VAL A 60 3.73 4.26 -28.61
CA VAL A 60 4.11 5.04 -27.43
C VAL A 60 4.31 4.10 -26.24
N LYS A 61 5.48 4.17 -25.59
CA LYS A 61 5.71 3.45 -24.32
C LYS A 61 5.15 4.25 -23.15
N TRP A 62 4.20 3.65 -22.44
CA TRP A 62 3.58 4.17 -21.23
C TRP A 62 4.25 3.53 -20.02
N ASN A 63 4.79 4.36 -19.13
CA ASN A 63 5.35 3.91 -17.85
C ASN A 63 4.37 4.22 -16.73
N PHE A 64 4.21 3.29 -15.79
CA PHE A 64 3.24 3.41 -14.70
C PHE A 64 3.93 3.49 -13.35
N GLN A 65 3.46 4.42 -12.52
CA GLN A 65 3.77 4.44 -11.10
C GLN A 65 2.47 4.20 -10.33
N PHE A 66 2.41 3.06 -9.65
CA PHE A 66 1.23 2.67 -8.88
C PHE A 66 1.32 3.13 -7.44
N TYR A 67 0.17 3.57 -6.92
CA TYR A 67 0.01 3.91 -5.51
C TYR A 67 -1.14 3.10 -4.94
N PHE A 68 -0.94 2.61 -3.72
CA PHE A 68 -1.95 1.86 -2.99
C PHE A 68 -2.44 2.63 -1.77
N SER A 69 -3.74 2.64 -1.55
CA SER A 69 -4.39 3.21 -0.37
C SER A 69 -5.60 2.36 0.02
N SER A 70 -5.77 2.12 1.32
CA SER A 70 -6.86 1.34 1.87
C SER A 70 -7.14 1.76 3.31
N ASP A 71 -8.22 1.26 3.91
CA ASP A 71 -8.35 1.26 5.36
C ASP A 71 -7.16 0.51 6.02
N TRP A 72 -6.86 0.88 7.26
CA TRP A 72 -5.69 0.38 7.98
C TRP A 72 -5.72 -1.13 8.20
N LYS A 73 -6.89 -1.73 8.43
CA LYS A 73 -7.02 -3.18 8.71
C LYS A 73 -6.63 -3.98 7.46
N PHE A 74 -7.21 -3.62 6.31
CA PHE A 74 -6.86 -4.26 5.04
C PHE A 74 -5.40 -4.02 4.67
N LEU A 75 -4.90 -2.79 4.83
CA LEU A 75 -3.50 -2.45 4.59
C LEU A 75 -2.54 -3.30 5.45
N ALA A 76 -2.86 -3.48 6.74
CA ALA A 76 -2.06 -4.29 7.65
C ALA A 76 -1.99 -5.75 7.18
N ILE A 77 -3.11 -6.34 6.76
CA ILE A 77 -3.12 -7.70 6.22
C ILE A 77 -2.25 -7.79 4.97
N CYS A 78 -2.43 -6.88 4.01
CA CYS A 78 -1.67 -6.89 2.77
C CYS A 78 -0.17 -6.64 2.95
N LEU A 79 0.24 -5.93 4.01
CA LEU A 79 1.64 -5.70 4.34
C LEU A 79 2.25 -6.77 5.27
N GLY A 80 1.48 -7.82 5.60
CA GLY A 80 1.93 -8.90 6.47
C GLY A 80 2.17 -8.45 7.90
N PHE A 81 1.43 -7.44 8.38
CA PHE A 81 1.57 -6.93 9.74
C PHE A 81 0.99 -7.86 10.80
N ASN A 82 1.47 -7.68 12.02
CA ASN A 82 0.84 -8.18 13.22
C ASN A 82 -0.41 -7.34 13.59
N SER A 83 -0.99 -7.62 14.76
CA SER A 83 -2.23 -6.95 15.19
C SER A 83 -2.08 -5.43 15.41
N ALA A 84 -3.19 -4.71 15.29
CA ALA A 84 -3.28 -3.26 15.52
C ALA A 84 -2.77 -2.82 16.89
N HIS A 85 -2.95 -3.69 17.87
CA HIS A 85 -2.60 -3.40 19.25
C HIS A 85 -1.13 -3.63 19.56
N SER A 86 -0.35 -4.11 18.59
CA SER A 86 1.05 -4.39 18.78
C SER A 86 1.86 -3.13 19.07
N LYS A 87 3.04 -3.34 19.66
CA LYS A 87 3.98 -2.28 19.97
C LYS A 87 4.51 -1.57 18.71
N ASN A 88 4.59 -2.26 17.57
CA ASN A 88 5.08 -1.72 16.29
C ASN A 88 3.97 -1.82 15.24
N PHE A 89 3.01 -0.90 15.30
CA PHE A 89 1.75 -0.97 14.55
C PHE A 89 1.78 -0.17 13.24
N CYS A 90 2.72 0.76 13.08
CA CYS A 90 2.72 1.68 11.95
C CYS A 90 3.30 1.05 10.67
N PRO A 91 2.57 1.08 9.54
CA PRO A 91 3.06 0.60 8.25
C PRO A 91 4.07 1.51 7.55
N TRP A 92 4.17 2.78 7.94
CA TRP A 92 4.99 3.79 7.25
C TRP A 92 6.29 4.16 7.97
N CYS A 93 6.34 4.01 9.29
CA CYS A 93 7.49 4.39 10.11
C CYS A 93 7.73 3.40 11.25
N THR A 94 8.84 3.58 11.96
CA THR A 94 9.28 2.69 13.05
C THR A 94 8.82 3.16 14.44
N ILE A 95 7.73 3.94 14.50
CA ILE A 95 7.17 4.41 15.77
C ILE A 95 6.74 3.25 16.66
N ASP A 96 7.00 3.43 17.94
CA ASP A 96 6.53 2.56 19.00
C ASP A 96 5.21 3.05 19.60
N LYS A 97 4.32 2.14 20.01
CA LYS A 97 3.06 2.50 20.69
C LYS A 97 3.27 3.37 21.93
N SER A 98 4.40 3.22 22.65
CA SER A 98 4.74 4.09 23.79
C SER A 98 5.04 5.55 23.40
N GLN A 99 5.26 5.81 22.12
CA GLN A 99 5.53 7.14 21.57
C GLN A 99 4.31 7.71 20.85
N GLN A 100 3.18 6.99 20.84
CA GLN A 100 1.93 7.48 20.29
C GLN A 100 1.44 8.70 21.09
N GLY A 101 1.03 9.76 20.39
CA GLY A 101 0.60 11.02 21.01
C GLY A 101 1.74 11.94 21.47
N ASP A 102 3.00 11.57 21.27
CA ASP A 102 4.15 12.43 21.57
C ASP A 102 4.28 13.54 20.52
N LEU A 103 3.69 14.71 20.81
CA LEU A 103 3.70 15.88 19.94
C LEU A 103 5.08 16.53 19.79
N SER A 104 6.08 16.14 20.60
CA SER A 104 7.46 16.64 20.46
C SER A 104 8.21 15.97 19.31
N LYS A 105 7.68 14.86 18.78
CA LYS A 105 8.33 14.07 17.73
C LYS A 105 7.59 14.19 16.40
N GLU A 106 8.34 14.51 15.35
CA GLU A 106 7.87 14.41 13.98
C GLU A 106 8.20 13.04 13.38
N TRP A 107 7.16 12.30 13.02
CA TRP A 107 7.32 10.99 12.38
C TRP A 107 7.23 11.12 10.86
N LYS A 108 8.37 10.86 10.21
CA LYS A 108 8.48 10.79 8.75
C LYS A 108 8.30 9.35 8.27
N ILE A 109 7.84 9.21 7.03
CA ILE A 109 7.82 7.91 6.35
C ILE A 109 9.27 7.46 6.20
N SER A 110 9.59 6.28 6.75
CA SER A 110 10.97 5.75 6.78
C SER A 110 11.07 4.30 6.33
N LYS A 111 9.95 3.59 6.22
CA LYS A 111 9.93 2.20 5.74
C LYS A 111 9.99 2.17 4.22
N GLU A 112 10.93 1.38 3.72
CA GLU A 112 11.14 1.12 2.29
C GLU A 112 10.56 -0.26 1.94
N MET A 113 9.88 -0.35 0.80
CA MET A 113 9.20 -1.59 0.38
C MET A 113 10.21 -2.64 -0.08
N GLU A 114 11.31 -2.21 -0.70
CA GLU A 114 12.39 -3.06 -1.21
C GLU A 114 12.96 -3.94 -0.08
N LYS A 115 13.25 -3.33 1.08
CA LYS A 115 13.72 -4.03 2.28
C LYS A 115 12.70 -5.06 2.81
N LEU A 116 11.41 -4.77 2.70
CA LEU A 116 10.33 -5.68 3.12
C LEU A 116 10.14 -6.85 2.15
N VAL A 117 10.35 -6.61 0.86
CA VAL A 117 10.31 -7.66 -0.17
C VAL A 117 11.52 -8.60 -0.03
N GLU A 118 12.71 -8.05 0.23
CA GLU A 118 13.91 -8.85 0.48
C GLU A 118 13.80 -9.67 1.77
N LYS A 119 13.28 -9.04 2.84
CA LYS A 119 13.14 -9.66 4.16
C LYS A 119 11.93 -9.09 4.88
N SER A 120 10.85 -9.87 4.96
CA SER A 120 9.60 -9.44 5.60
C SER A 120 9.76 -8.93 7.02
N ASN A 121 10.61 -9.55 7.82
CA ASN A 121 10.84 -9.15 9.21
C ASN A 121 11.96 -8.10 9.39
N TYR A 122 12.39 -7.42 8.31
CA TYR A 122 13.39 -6.35 8.40
C TYR A 122 12.94 -5.24 9.35
N TYR A 123 11.68 -4.81 9.23
CA TYR A 123 11.06 -3.89 10.16
C TYR A 123 10.20 -4.64 11.18
N LYS A 124 10.29 -4.23 12.45
CA LYS A 124 9.38 -4.74 13.49
C LYS A 124 7.92 -4.47 13.11
N GLY A 125 7.05 -5.41 13.48
CA GLY A 125 5.62 -5.37 13.16
C GLY A 125 5.25 -6.23 11.95
N HIS A 126 6.16 -6.39 11.00
CA HIS A 126 5.96 -7.23 9.82
C HIS A 126 6.37 -8.68 10.13
N ILE A 127 5.45 -9.61 9.92
CA ILE A 127 5.60 -11.04 10.22
C ILE A 127 5.50 -11.92 8.98
N ARG A 128 5.02 -11.37 7.86
CA ARG A 128 4.86 -12.05 6.56
C ARG A 128 5.29 -11.13 5.43
N ASN A 129 5.51 -11.71 4.25
CA ASN A 129 5.83 -10.94 3.06
C ASN A 129 4.64 -10.05 2.66
N PRO A 130 4.88 -8.83 2.15
CA PRO A 130 3.81 -8.02 1.62
C PRO A 130 3.22 -8.68 0.35
N LEU A 131 1.89 -8.62 0.21
CA LEU A 131 1.18 -9.14 -0.97
C LEU A 131 1.44 -8.30 -2.22
N PHE A 132 1.75 -7.01 -2.04
CA PHE A 132 2.11 -6.07 -3.10
C PHE A 132 3.46 -5.43 -2.82
N ASP A 133 4.27 -5.27 -3.86
CA ASP A 133 5.53 -4.51 -3.87
C ASP A 133 5.28 -3.03 -4.22
N MET A 134 4.19 -2.46 -3.70
CA MET A 134 3.76 -1.09 -3.96
C MET A 134 3.91 -0.22 -2.73
N ILE A 135 4.28 1.05 -2.94
CA ILE A 135 4.44 2.01 -1.85
C ILE A 135 3.04 2.38 -1.32
N PRO A 136 2.72 2.09 -0.04
CA PRO A 136 1.47 2.52 0.54
C PRO A 136 1.50 4.03 0.75
N ARG A 137 0.52 4.77 0.22
CA ARG A 137 0.42 6.21 0.51
C ARG A 137 0.00 6.40 1.97
N ALA A 138 0.79 7.18 2.70
CA ALA A 138 0.33 7.76 3.96
C ALA A 138 -0.76 8.81 3.67
N PRO A 139 -1.67 9.07 4.62
CA PRO A 139 -2.51 10.28 4.60
C PRO A 139 -1.62 11.53 4.41
N ILE A 140 -2.11 12.53 3.68
CA ILE A 140 -1.33 13.76 3.39
C ILE A 140 -1.06 14.50 4.71
N GLY A 141 0.20 14.56 5.15
CA GLY A 141 0.65 15.17 6.40
C GLY A 141 1.74 14.33 7.08
N SER A 142 2.37 14.85 8.14
CA SER A 142 3.12 14.00 9.08
C SER A 142 2.21 12.89 9.60
N VAL A 143 2.77 11.71 9.92
CA VAL A 143 1.94 10.61 10.44
C VAL A 143 1.55 10.97 11.88
N GLN A 144 0.43 11.68 12.03
CA GLN A 144 -0.14 12.02 13.32
C GLN A 144 -1.04 10.87 13.76
N PHE A 145 -0.62 10.19 14.82
CA PHE A 145 -1.42 9.17 15.49
C PHE A 145 -2.19 9.86 16.60
N SER A 146 -3.48 10.08 16.40
CA SER A 146 -4.43 10.47 17.45
C SER A 146 -4.70 9.30 18.39
#